data_AF-A0A7C1VUF8-F1
#
_entry.id   AF-A0A7C1VUF8-F1
#
_cell.length_a   1.000
_cell.length_b   1.000
_cell.length_c   1.000
_cell.angle_alpha   90.00
_cell.angle_beta   90.00
_cell.angle_gamma   90.00
#
_symmetry.space_group_name_H-M   'P 1'
#
loop_
_entity.id
_entity.type
_entity.pdbx_description
1 polymer ?
#
loop_
_entity_poly.entity_id
_entity_poly.type
_entity_poly.pdbx_seq_one_letter_code
_entity_poly.pdbx_strand_id
1 'polypeptide(L)' 'MVVACSKCSNPAVIFLRYNGTHLCRKHFSEYVDRRVKREVRKQRGNRRFKR' A
#
# COMPACT_ATOMS: atom_id res chain seq x y z
N MET A 1 23.18 7.37 -1.13
CA MET A 1 22.66 6.04 -1.52
C MET A 1 21.16 6.12 -1.64
N VAL A 2 20.58 5.57 -2.72
CA VAL A 2 19.13 5.52 -2.92
C VAL A 2 18.61 4.22 -2.31
N VAL A 3 17.66 4.31 -1.37
CA VAL A 3 17.08 3.11 -0.75
C VAL A 3 16.17 2.42 -1.76
N ALA A 4 16.36 1.11 -1.97
CA ALA A 4 15.53 0.32 -2.86
C ALA A 4 14.19 -0.04 -2.20
N CYS A 5 13.17 -0.25 -3.03
CA CYS A 5 11.89 -0.75 -2.58
C CYS A 5 12.04 -2.17 -2.02
N SER A 6 11.41 -2.47 -0.89
CA SER A 6 11.45 -3.80 -0.26
C SER A 6 10.79 -4.91 -1.10
N LYS A 7 10.12 -4.55 -2.21
CA LYS A 7 9.43 -5.48 -3.12
C LYS A 7 10.02 -5.53 -4.53
N CYS A 8 10.91 -4.61 -4.89
CA CYS A 8 11.55 -4.57 -6.20
C CYS A 8 12.78 -3.67 -6.21
N SER A 9 13.55 -3.72 -7.29
CA SER A 9 14.78 -2.94 -7.43
C SER A 9 14.59 -1.44 -7.70
N ASN A 10 13.33 -0.96 -7.76
CA ASN A 10 13.06 0.47 -8.02
C ASN A 10 13.36 1.33 -6.79
N PRO A 11 13.71 2.61 -6.99
CA PRO A 11 13.95 3.54 -5.89
C PRO A 11 12.71 3.70 -5.01
N ALA A 12 12.90 3.63 -3.69
CA ALA A 12 11.86 3.88 -2.73
C ALA A 12 11.56 5.37 -2.63
N VAL A 13 10.27 5.71 -2.63
CA VAL A 13 9.78 7.09 -2.49
C VAL A 13 9.23 7.36 -1.09
N ILE A 14 8.97 6.31 -0.31
CA ILE A 14 8.42 6.40 1.04
C ILE A 14 8.99 5.31 1.94
N PHE A 15 9.11 5.65 3.23
CA PHE A 15 9.41 4.73 4.32
C PHE A 15 8.19 4.64 5.25
N LEU A 16 7.59 3.46 5.34
CA LEU A 16 6.47 3.16 6.21
C LEU A 16 6.98 2.84 7.61
N ARG A 17 6.99 3.84 8.50
CA ARG A 17 7.60 3.73 9.84
C ARG A 17 7.01 2.61 10.71
N TYR A 18 5.71 2.36 10.61
CA TYR A 18 5.04 1.38 11.48
C TYR A 18 5.44 -0.09 11.17
N ASN A 19 6.00 -0.37 9.98
CA ASN A 19 6.42 -1.72 9.60
C ASN A 19 7.81 -1.77 8.94
N GLY A 20 8.57 -0.69 9.01
CA GLY A 20 9.93 -0.61 8.48
C GLY A 20 10.06 -0.84 6.98
N THR A 21 8.99 -0.66 6.18
CA THR A 21 9.03 -1.01 4.74
C THR A 21 9.31 0.20 3.86
N HIS A 22 10.23 0.05 2.91
CA HIS A 22 10.48 1.04 1.85
C HIS A 22 9.69 0.67 0.59
N LEU A 23 8.93 1.60 0.03
CA LEU A 23 8.13 1.32 -1.18
C LEU A 23 8.42 2.32 -2.30
N CYS A 24 8.51 1.81 -3.53
CA CYS A 24 8.47 2.64 -4.73
C CYS A 24 7.02 3.12 -4.99
N ARG A 25 6.87 4.10 -5.90
CA ARG A 25 5.56 4.70 -6.22
C ARG A 25 4.48 3.67 -6.54
N LYS A 26 4.78 2.68 -7.39
CA LYS A 26 3.82 1.63 -7.77
C LYS A 26 3.36 0.81 -6.57
N HIS A 27 4.32 0.26 -5.82
CA HIS A 27 3.99 -0.58 -4.67
C HIS A 27 3.33 0.18 -3.52
N PHE A 28 3.64 1.47 -3.36
CA PHE A 28 2.94 2.34 -2.42
C PHE A 28 1.49 2.55 -2.82
N SER A 29 1.20 2.91 -4.08
CA SER A 29 -0.18 3.08 -4.56
C SER A 29 -1.00 1.81 -4.41
N GLU A 30 -0.47 0.65 -4.79
CA GLU A 30 -1.13 -0.64 -4.61
C GLU A 30 -1.33 -1.01 -3.13
N TYR A 31 -0.40 -0.62 -2.27
CA TYR A 31 -0.51 -0.84 -0.83
C TYR A 31 -1.65 -0.01 -0.23
N VAL A 32 -1.71 1.28 -0.56
CA VAL A 32 -2.75 2.20 -0.09
C VAL A 32 -4.12 1.76 -0.62
N ASP A 33 -4.25 1.50 -1.91
CA ASP A 33 -5.52 1.11 -2.54
C ASP A 33 -6.11 -0.15 -1.88
N ARG A 34 -5.29 -1.17 -1.63
CA ARG A 34 -5.72 -2.37 -0.90
C ARG A 34 -6.20 -2.08 0.52
N ARG A 35 -5.48 -1.22 1.24
CA ARG A 35 -5.81 -0.88 2.63
C ARG A 35 -7.08 -0.04 2.72
N VAL A 36 -7.23 0.95 1.84
CA VAL A 36 -8.45 1.78 1.75
C VAL A 36 -9.64 0.92 1.38
N LYS A 37 -9.54 0.06 0.34
CA LYS A 37 -10.62 -0.87 -0.02
C LYS A 37 -11.02 -1.78 1.14
N ARG A 38 -10.05 -2.29 1.89
CA ARG A 38 -10.32 -3.12 3.08
C ARG A 38 -11.04 -2.33 4.16
N GLU A 39 -10.55 -1.13 4.48
CA GLU A 39 -11.11 -0.30 5.53
C GLU A 39 -12.53 0.18 5.19
N VAL A 40 -12.76 0.61 3.95
CA VAL A 40 -14.10 0.98 3.45
C VAL A 40 -15.06 -0.21 3.53
N ARG A 41 -14.63 -1.42 3.15
CA ARG A 41 -15.47 -2.64 3.28
C ARG A 41 -15.81 -2.95 4.74
N LYS A 42 -14.85 -2.77 5.66
CA LYS A 42 -15.03 -2.99 7.09
C LYS A 42 -16.06 -2.01 7.67
N GLN A 43 -15.96 -0.73 7.32
CA GLN A 43 -16.86 0.31 7.84
C GLN A 43 -18.26 0.28 7.21
N ARG A 44 -18.38 -0.11 5.93
CA ARG A 44 -19.68 -0.19 5.24
C ARG A 44 -20.51 -1.45 5.54
N GLY A 45 -19.99 -2.37 6.35
CA GLY A 45 -20.67 -3.61 6.75
C GLY A 45 -21.07 -4.50 5.58
N ASN A 46 -20.19 -5.41 5.15
CA ASN A 46 -20.46 -6.57 4.27
C ASN A 46 -21.40 -6.41 3.04
N ARG A 47 -21.75 -5.20 2.60
CA ARG A 47 -22.42 -4.99 1.32
C ARG A 47 -21.38 -5.13 0.21
N ARG A 48 -21.23 -6.35 -0.32
CA ARG A 48 -20.49 -6.66 -1.54
C ARG A 48 -20.77 -5.55 -2.55
N PHE A 49 -19.74 -4.79 -2.91
CA PHE A 49 -19.78 -3.92 -4.08
C PHE A 49 -19.90 -4.86 -5.28
N LYS A 50 -21.14 -5.21 -5.67
CA LYS A 50 -21.40 -5.85 -6.95
C LYS A 50 -20.91 -4.86 -8.00
N ARG A 51 -19.94 -5.33 -8.76
CA ARG A 51 -19.38 -4.62 -9.91
C ARG A 51 -20.47 -4.38 -10.94
#